data_AF-A0A2H9NAZ2-F1
#
_entry.id   AF-A0A2H9NAZ2-F1
#
_cell.length_a   1.000
_cell.length_b   1.000
_cell.length_c   1.000
_cell.angle_alpha   90.00
_cell.angle_beta   90.00
_cell.angle_gamma   90.00
#
_symmetry.space_group_name_H-M   'P 1'
#
loop_
_entity.id
_entity.type
_entity.pdbx_description
1 polymer ?
#
loop_
_entity_poly.entity_id
_entity_poly.type
_entity_poly.pdbx_seq_one_letter_code
_entity_poly.pdbx_strand_id
1 'polypeptide(L)'
;KIINEYKKKKFLIVHLTMYGLKLEKEIRKIRKRKNILVIIGGEKVPKEIYELSDYNLSVTSQPHSEIAALALFLDYYYKGKELSRKFPHGKRIKPDAKHKIFI
;
A
#
# COMPACT_ATOMS: atom_id res chain seq x y z
N LYS A 1 10.44 10.86 13.48
CA LYS A 1 11.79 10.24 13.40
C LYS A 1 11.92 9.27 12.21
N ILE A 2 11.13 8.19 12.16
CA ILE A 2 11.19 7.16 11.09
C ILE A 2 11.04 7.73 9.67
N ILE A 3 10.02 8.58 9.42
CA ILE A 3 9.79 9.15 8.08
C ILE A 3 11.01 9.92 7.57
N ASN A 4 11.64 10.72 8.44
CA ASN A 4 12.84 11.48 8.09
C ASN A 4 14.03 10.56 7.77
N GLU A 5 14.16 9.42 8.44
CA GLU A 5 15.19 8.42 8.12
C GLU A 5 14.98 7.81 6.73
N TYR A 6 13.73 7.46 6.39
CA TYR A 6 13.40 6.92 5.07
C TYR A 6 13.51 7.97 3.95
N LYS A 7 13.20 9.25 4.25
CA LYS A 7 13.50 10.36 3.34
C LYS A 7 14.99 10.48 3.04
N LYS A 8 15.86 10.41 4.07
CA LYS A 8 17.32 10.39 3.88
C LYS A 8 17.77 9.22 3.00
N LYS A 9 17.10 8.06 3.10
CA LYS A 9 17.32 6.89 2.23
C LYS A 9 16.67 7.00 0.85
N LYS A 10 16.10 8.15 0.49
CA LYS A 10 15.44 8.43 -0.81
C LYS A 10 14.24 7.53 -1.12
N PHE A 11 13.57 7.02 -0.08
CA PHE A 11 12.29 6.33 -0.25
C PHE A 11 11.22 7.34 -0.66
N LEU A 12 10.30 6.90 -1.51
CA LEU A 12 9.08 7.65 -1.78
C LEU A 12 8.11 7.43 -0.62
N ILE A 13 7.65 8.51 0.00
CA ILE A 13 6.74 8.45 1.14
C ILE A 13 5.31 8.62 0.64
N VAL A 14 4.49 7.59 0.80
CA VAL A 14 3.08 7.57 0.39
C VAL A 14 2.22 7.42 1.63
N HIS A 15 1.33 8.37 1.88
CA HIS A 15 0.33 8.29 2.94
C HIS A 15 -1.05 8.00 2.33
N LEU A 16 -1.71 6.94 2.80
CA LEU A 16 -3.06 6.59 2.39
C LEU A 16 -4.07 7.26 3.32
N THR A 17 -4.92 8.12 2.76
CA THR A 17 -5.92 8.91 3.47
C THR A 17 -7.10 9.20 2.54
N MET A 18 -8.32 9.18 3.06
CA MET A 18 -9.52 9.47 2.26
C MET A 18 -9.50 10.88 1.63
N TYR A 19 -8.75 11.81 2.23
CA TYR A 19 -8.61 13.20 1.78
C TYR A 19 -7.56 13.41 0.66
N GLY A 20 -6.84 12.36 0.27
CA GLY A 20 -5.74 12.45 -0.70
C GLY A 20 -6.16 12.52 -2.17
N LEU A 21 -5.16 12.58 -3.07
CA LEU A 21 -5.34 12.49 -4.51
C LEU A 21 -5.80 11.08 -4.92
N LYS A 22 -6.62 10.97 -5.97
CA LYS A 22 -7.13 9.68 -6.45
C LYS A 22 -6.00 8.73 -6.84
N LEU A 23 -5.95 7.56 -6.21
CA LEU A 23 -4.94 6.52 -6.44
C LEU A 23 -4.76 6.21 -7.92
N GLU A 24 -5.86 6.00 -8.65
CA GLU A 24 -5.87 5.61 -10.06
C GLU A 24 -5.12 6.61 -10.97
N LYS A 25 -5.17 7.90 -10.62
CA LYS A 25 -4.53 8.98 -11.38
C LYS A 25 -3.02 9.06 -11.11
N GLU A 26 -2.61 8.80 -9.88
CA GLU A 26 -1.22 9.01 -9.44
C GLU A 26 -0.36 7.74 -9.48
N ILE A 27 -0.96 6.55 -9.43
CA ILE A 27 -0.23 5.28 -9.31
C ILE A 27 0.83 5.07 -10.40
N ARG A 28 0.58 5.55 -11.63
CA ARG A 28 1.53 5.39 -12.74
C ARG A 28 2.88 6.06 -12.45
N LYS A 29 2.89 7.17 -11.71
CA LYS A 29 4.12 7.87 -11.30
C LYS A 29 4.80 7.13 -10.15
N ILE A 30 4.02 6.71 -9.16
CA ILE A 30 4.48 6.02 -7.94
C ILE A 30 5.12 4.67 -8.29
N ARG A 31 4.49 3.89 -9.18
CA ARG A 31 4.97 2.56 -9.61
C ARG A 31 6.37 2.53 -10.22
N LYS A 32 6.90 3.69 -10.64
CA LYS A 32 8.28 3.79 -11.15
C LYS A 32 9.34 3.72 -10.04
N ARG A 33 8.94 3.84 -8.77
CA ARG A 33 9.84 3.85 -7.60
C ARG A 33 9.78 2.50 -6.91
N LYS A 34 10.94 1.88 -6.67
CA LYS A 34 11.02 0.57 -5.98
C LYS A 34 10.97 0.69 -4.45
N ASN A 35 11.58 1.74 -3.91
CA ASN A 35 11.68 1.96 -2.46
C ASN A 35 10.57 2.91 -2.02
N ILE A 36 9.51 2.35 -1.44
CA ILE A 36 8.33 3.09 -1.01
C ILE A 36 8.07 2.81 0.47
N LEU A 37 7.87 3.87 1.25
CA LEU A 37 7.29 3.78 2.58
C LEU A 37 5.81 4.12 2.47
N VAL A 38 4.94 3.15 2.74
CA VAL A 38 3.49 3.36 2.78
C VAL A 38 3.08 3.58 4.23
N ILE A 39 2.46 4.73 4.50
CA ILE A 39 1.89 5.11 5.78
C ILE A 39 0.38 4.86 5.69
N ILE A 40 -0.12 4.02 6.58
CA ILE A 40 -1.53 3.76 6.81
C ILE A 40 -1.79 3.96 8.30
N GLY A 41 -2.98 4.39 8.71
CA GLY A 41 -3.29 4.52 10.13
C GLY A 41 -4.37 5.55 10.44
N GLY A 42 -4.91 5.40 11.65
CA GLY A 42 -6.32 5.65 11.99
C GLY A 42 -6.78 7.08 12.29
N GLU A 43 -8.00 7.13 12.83
CA GLU A 43 -8.98 8.23 12.91
C GLU A 43 -8.46 9.67 13.04
N LYS A 44 -7.28 9.89 13.66
CA LYS A 44 -6.66 11.21 13.82
C LYS A 44 -5.17 11.18 13.44
N VAL A 45 -4.91 11.18 12.13
CA VAL A 45 -3.54 11.33 11.62
C VAL A 45 -3.03 12.77 11.84
N PRO A 46 -1.85 12.97 12.46
CA PRO A 46 -1.27 14.30 12.64
C PRO A 46 -1.00 15.03 11.31
N LYS A 47 -1.16 16.36 11.30
CA LYS A 47 -0.90 17.21 10.12
C LYS A 47 0.50 17.02 9.54
N GLU A 48 1.50 16.82 10.40
CA GLU A 48 2.90 16.60 10.01
C GLU A 48 3.06 15.42 9.03
N ILE A 49 2.21 14.39 9.11
CA ILE A 49 2.25 13.25 8.19
C ILE A 49 1.88 13.70 6.76
N TYR A 50 0.90 14.59 6.64
CA TYR A 50 0.50 15.15 5.35
C TYR A 50 1.64 15.94 4.72
N GLU A 51 2.30 16.79 5.51
CA GLU A 51 3.40 17.66 5.06
C GLU A 51 4.67 16.85 4.75
N LEU A 52 4.92 15.77 5.50
CA LEU A 52 6.09 14.93 5.28
C LEU A 52 5.88 13.91 4.14
N SER A 53 4.67 13.66 3.68
CA SER A 53 4.44 12.67 2.61
C SER A 53 4.68 13.28 1.23
N ASP A 54 5.35 12.54 0.34
CA ASP A 54 5.51 12.95 -1.06
C ASP A 54 4.18 12.84 -1.81
N TYR A 55 3.34 11.87 -1.40
CA TYR A 55 1.98 11.69 -1.90
C TYR A 55 1.03 11.42 -0.73
N ASN A 56 -0.08 12.17 -0.70
CA ASN A 56 -1.26 11.82 0.07
C ASN A 56 -2.29 11.26 -0.93
N LEU A 57 -2.64 9.97 -0.81
CA LEU A 57 -3.49 9.27 -1.78
C LEU A 57 -4.76 8.73 -1.15
N SER A 58 -5.84 8.83 -1.90
CA SER A 58 -7.15 8.32 -1.60
C SER A 58 -7.49 7.16 -2.53
N VAL A 59 -7.80 6.01 -1.95
CA VAL A 59 -8.40 4.88 -2.68
C VAL A 59 -9.85 5.20 -2.98
N THR A 60 -10.58 5.66 -1.97
CA THR A 60 -11.87 6.34 -2.11
C THR A 60 -11.94 7.49 -1.10
N SER A 61 -12.75 8.50 -1.41
CA SER A 61 -12.98 9.63 -0.49
C SER A 61 -14.00 9.32 0.62
N GLN A 62 -14.30 8.03 0.83
CA GLN A 62 -15.21 7.57 1.88
C GLN A 62 -14.40 7.01 3.05
N PRO A 63 -14.88 7.15 4.30
CA PRO A 63 -14.26 6.49 5.44
C PRO A 63 -14.38 4.97 5.29
N HIS A 64 -13.23 4.28 5.28
CA HIS A 64 -13.16 2.82 5.21
C HIS A 64 -11.88 2.30 5.88
N SER A 65 -11.70 0.98 5.86
CA SER A 65 -10.52 0.34 6.44
C SER A 65 -9.23 0.72 5.72
N GLU A 66 -8.22 1.03 6.51
CA GLU A 66 -6.82 1.14 6.14
C GLU A 66 -6.25 -0.15 5.52
N ILE A 67 -6.78 -1.32 5.91
CA ILE A 67 -6.40 -2.61 5.32
C ILE A 67 -6.92 -2.71 3.88
N ALA A 68 -8.16 -2.29 3.64
CA ALA A 68 -8.71 -2.21 2.29
C ALA A 68 -7.95 -1.19 1.43
N ALA A 69 -7.59 -0.04 2.01
CA ALA A 69 -6.77 0.97 1.35
C ALA A 69 -5.41 0.40 0.93
N LEU A 70 -4.72 -0.31 1.84
CA LEU A 70 -3.43 -0.92 1.58
C LEU A 70 -3.53 -2.02 0.50
N ALA A 71 -4.51 -2.91 0.60
CA ALA A 71 -4.70 -4.00 -0.36
C ALA A 71 -4.90 -3.45 -1.78
N LEU A 72 -5.79 -2.47 -1.95
CA LEU A 72 -6.04 -1.84 -3.24
C LEU A 72 -4.83 -1.03 -3.73
N PHE A 73 -4.12 -0.32 -2.84
CA PHE A 73 -2.88 0.35 -3.22
C PHE A 73 -1.85 -0.65 -3.78
N LEU A 74 -1.66 -1.79 -3.10
CA LEU A 74 -0.70 -2.82 -3.52
C LEU A 74 -1.13 -3.49 -4.83
N ASP A 75 -2.41 -3.79 -5.01
CA ASP A 75 -2.95 -4.34 -6.27
C ASP A 75 -2.72 -3.37 -7.45
N TYR A 76 -3.04 -2.09 -7.28
CA TYR A 76 -2.77 -1.06 -8.29
C TYR A 76 -1.26 -0.89 -8.58
N TYR A 77 -0.43 -1.00 -7.54
CA TYR A 77 1.02 -0.89 -7.64
C TYR A 77 1.65 -2.09 -8.36
N TYR A 78 1.28 -3.32 -8.00
CA TYR A 78 1.84 -4.55 -8.58
C TYR A 78 1.08 -5.06 -9.81
N LYS A 79 -0.10 -4.50 -10.11
CA LYS A 79 -1.00 -4.91 -11.19
C LYS A 79 -1.43 -6.37 -11.06
N GLY A 80 -1.86 -6.78 -9.87
CA GLY A 80 -2.29 -8.16 -9.54
C GLY A 80 -1.17 -9.22 -9.53
N LYS A 81 0.07 -8.85 -9.86
CA LYS A 81 1.21 -9.81 -9.90
C LYS A 81 1.57 -10.36 -8.52
N GLU A 82 1.25 -9.62 -7.46
CA GLU A 82 1.45 -10.01 -6.07
C GLU A 82 0.65 -11.24 -5.67
N LEU A 83 -0.54 -11.44 -6.26
CA LEU A 83 -1.41 -12.59 -5.98
C LEU A 83 -0.81 -13.91 -6.48
N SER A 84 0.08 -13.84 -7.46
CA SER A 84 0.79 -15.00 -8.01
C SER A 84 2.18 -15.21 -7.39
N ARG A 85 2.57 -14.39 -6.40
CA ARG A 85 3.89 -14.45 -5.80
C ARG A 85 4.05 -15.73 -4.99
N LYS A 86 5.09 -16.49 -5.28
CA LYS A 86 5.47 -17.69 -4.51
C LYS A 86 6.52 -17.30 -3.47
N PHE A 87 6.33 -17.77 -2.24
CA PHE A 87 7.29 -17.63 -1.16
C PHE A 87 8.04 -18.96 -1.00
N PRO A 88 9.37 -18.99 -1.19
CA PRO A 88 10.13 -20.21 -1.00
C PRO A 88 10.02 -20.67 0.46
N HIS A 89 9.95 -21.99 0.66
CA HIS A 89 9.86 -22.63 2.00
C HIS A 89 8.58 -22.34 2.82
N GLY A 90 7.56 -21.72 2.24
CA GLY A 90 6.25 -21.59 2.89
C GLY A 90 5.37 -22.82 2.68
N LYS A 91 4.54 -23.17 3.67
CA LYS A 91 3.40 -24.08 3.46
C LYS A 91 2.49 -23.47 2.40
N ARG A 92 2.13 -24.23 1.37
CA ARG A 92 1.27 -23.73 0.28
C ARG A 92 -0.11 -24.31 0.43
N ILE A 93 -1.12 -23.57 -0.02
CA ILE A 93 -2.49 -24.07 -0.14
C ILE A 93 -2.70 -24.43 -1.61
N LYS A 94 -3.25 -25.63 -1.88
CA LYS A 94 -3.76 -25.98 -3.20
C LYS A 94 -5.19 -25.44 -3.30
N PRO A 95 -5.50 -24.53 -4.24
CA PRO A 95 -6.87 -24.13 -4.48
C PRO A 95 -7.71 -25.36 -4.83
N ASP A 96 -8.81 -25.55 -4.10
CA ASP A 96 -9.76 -26.63 -4.29
C ASP A 96 -11.16 -26.09 -4.02
N ALA A 97 -12.14 -26.56 -4.80
CA ALA A 97 -13.50 -26.01 -4.75
C ALA A 97 -14.25 -26.39 -3.46
N LYS A 98 -13.82 -27.44 -2.75
CA LYS A 98 -14.59 -28.01 -1.62
C LYS A 98 -13.76 -28.29 -0.38
N HIS A 99 -12.45 -28.47 -0.52
CA HIS A 99 -11.59 -28.93 0.57
C HIS A 99 -10.45 -27.96 0.86
N LYS A 100 -9.89 -28.07 2.07
CA LYS A 100 -8.69 -27.33 2.48
C LYS A 100 -7.49 -28.25 2.31
N ILE A 101 -6.67 -28.00 1.29
CA ILE A 101 -5.53 -28.85 0.94
C ILE A 101 -4.23 -28.06 1.07
N PHE A 102 -3.24 -28.62 1.76
CA PHE A 102 -1.89 -28.06 1.89
C PHE A 102 -0.90 -28.81 1.01
N ILE A 103 0.13 -28.11 0.50
CA ILE A 103 1.28 -28.62 -0.26
C ILE A 103 2.56 -28.19 0.45
#